data_AF-A0AAV2A0Z1-F1
#
_entry.id   AF-A0AAV2A0Z1-F1
#
_cell.length_a   1.000
_cell.length_b   1.000
_cell.length_c   1.000
_cell.angle_alpha   90.00
_cell.angle_beta   90.00
_cell.angle_gamma   90.00
#
_symmetry.space_group_name_H-M   'P 1'
#
loop_
_entity.id
_entity.type
_entity.pdbx_description
1 polymer ?
#
loop_
_entity_poly.entity_id
_entity_poly.type
_entity_poly.pdbx_seq_one_letter_code
_entity_poly.pdbx_strand_id
1 'polypeptide(L)'
;MTTVAVFNKRYPVPRKVSAYGDKNLTYTFSGNTLPTKPLLPILVRILKEANKFLKDGSFNYILINRYKDGQDKIGSHRDNETDMDPNSSIVTFSFGAERTMIFKRSNFNSVKIPLKNGRVF
;
A
#
# COMPACT_ATOMS: atom_id res chain seq x y z
N MET A 1 11.68 0.84 -15.41
CA MET A 1 10.40 0.15 -15.15
C MET A 1 10.58 -0.74 -13.93
N THR A 2 9.70 -0.67 -12.94
CA THR A 2 9.78 -1.53 -11.74
C THR A 2 9.27 -2.92 -12.09
N THR A 3 10.05 -3.95 -11.76
CA THR A 3 9.66 -5.37 -11.94
C THR A 3 9.58 -6.06 -10.58
N VAL A 4 8.75 -7.09 -10.50
CA VAL A 4 8.59 -7.93 -9.30
C VAL A 4 8.97 -9.37 -9.63
N ALA A 5 9.67 -10.02 -8.72
CA ALA A 5 9.95 -11.44 -8.78
C ALA A 5 8.76 -12.24 -8.22
N VAL A 6 8.16 -13.07 -9.07
CA VAL A 6 7.12 -14.03 -8.70
C VAL A 6 7.56 -15.39 -9.22
N PHE A 7 7.75 -16.37 -8.32
CA PHE A 7 8.25 -17.71 -8.66
C PHE A 7 9.50 -17.69 -9.57
N ASN A 8 10.52 -16.93 -9.17
CA ASN A 8 11.79 -16.77 -9.88
C ASN A 8 11.70 -16.14 -11.30
N LYS A 9 10.55 -15.58 -11.66
CA LYS A 9 10.33 -14.84 -12.91
C LYS A 9 10.03 -13.37 -12.61
N ARG A 10 10.60 -12.46 -13.42
CA ARG A 10 10.36 -11.02 -13.29
C ARG A 10 9.20 -10.58 -14.15
N TYR A 11 8.23 -9.90 -13.55
CA TYR A 11 7.08 -9.34 -14.25
C TYR A 11 7.05 -7.82 -14.06
N PRO A 12 6.64 -7.04 -15.07
CA PRO A 12 6.37 -5.63 -14.87
C PRO A 12 5.26 -5.47 -13.85
N VAL A 13 5.43 -4.53 -12.91
CA VAL A 13 4.37 -4.18 -11.97
C VAL A 13 3.21 -3.55 -12.75
N PRO A 14 2.01 -4.16 -12.79
CA PRO A 14 0.89 -3.65 -13.59
C PRO A 14 0.14 -2.57 -12.80
N ARG A 15 0.89 -1.58 -12.29
CA ARG A 15 0.43 -0.36 -11.60
C ARG A 15 1.63 0.56 -11.39
N LYS A 16 1.40 1.86 -11.23
CA LYS A 16 2.45 2.78 -10.77
C LYS A 16 2.51 2.77 -9.26
N VAL A 17 3.73 2.75 -8.72
CA VAL A 17 3.99 2.73 -7.28
C VAL A 17 4.96 3.85 -6.92
N SER A 18 4.71 4.53 -5.80
CA SER A 18 5.67 5.50 -5.24
C SER A 18 5.57 5.51 -3.72
N ALA A 19 6.72 5.45 -3.06
CA ALA A 19 6.84 5.48 -1.61
C ALA A 19 7.29 6.85 -1.13
N TYR A 20 6.70 7.32 -0.04
CA TYR A 20 7.00 8.60 0.61
C TYR A 20 7.08 8.40 2.12
N GLY A 21 7.98 9.10 2.80
CA GLY A 21 8.11 8.97 4.24
C GLY A 21 9.18 9.87 4.84
N ASP A 22 9.43 9.67 6.13
CA ASP A 22 10.50 10.33 6.86
C ASP A 22 11.89 9.98 6.31
N LYS A 23 12.89 10.79 6.68
CA LYS A 23 14.28 10.57 6.26
C LYS A 23 14.74 9.16 6.63
N ASN A 24 15.51 8.56 5.72
CA ASN A 24 16.13 7.23 5.87
C ASN A 24 15.15 6.05 5.91
N LEU A 25 13.86 6.24 5.62
CA LEU A 25 12.95 5.13 5.39
C LEU A 25 13.12 4.56 3.98
N THR A 26 12.95 3.25 3.89
CA THR A 26 12.97 2.50 2.62
C THR A 26 11.62 1.83 2.37
N TYR A 27 11.37 1.52 1.10
CA TYR A 27 10.29 0.65 0.67
C TYR A 27 10.89 -0.61 0.08
N THR A 28 10.60 -1.75 0.67
CA THR A 28 10.98 -3.06 0.13
C THR A 28 9.76 -3.72 -0.51
N PHE A 29 9.87 -4.11 -1.77
CA PHE A 29 8.82 -4.92 -2.41
C PHE A 29 9.40 -5.91 -3.41
N SER A 30 9.07 -7.19 -3.19
CA SER A 30 9.50 -8.30 -4.04
C SER A 30 11.03 -8.33 -4.24
N GLY A 31 11.77 -8.07 -3.15
CA GLY A 31 13.23 -8.04 -3.14
C GLY A 31 13.89 -6.77 -3.69
N ASN A 32 13.11 -5.77 -4.11
CA ASN A 32 13.65 -4.47 -4.50
C ASN A 32 13.44 -3.47 -3.35
N THR A 33 14.53 -2.94 -2.81
CA THR A 33 14.50 -1.89 -1.80
C THR A 33 14.83 -0.55 -2.44
N LEU A 34 13.97 0.45 -2.24
CA LEU A 34 14.15 1.81 -2.75
C LEU A 34 14.00 2.82 -1.62
N PRO A 35 14.78 3.92 -1.63
CA PRO A 35 14.60 4.99 -0.67
C PRO A 35 13.22 5.65 -0.85
N THR A 36 12.63 6.06 0.25
CA THR A 36 11.41 6.89 0.23
C THR A 36 11.70 8.27 -0.32
N LYS A 37 10.69 8.88 -0.94
CA LYS A 37 10.71 10.30 -1.30
C LYS A 37 10.26 11.16 -0.11
N PRO A 38 10.69 12.43 -0.03
CA PRO A 38 10.20 13.35 0.99
C PRO A 38 8.69 13.55 0.93
N LEU A 39 8.02 13.56 2.09
CA LEU A 39 6.59 13.79 2.19
C LEU A 39 6.18 15.15 1.58
N LEU A 40 5.27 15.10 0.61
CA LEU A 40 4.66 16.31 0.04
C LEU A 40 3.59 16.87 0.98
N PRO A 41 3.28 18.18 0.94
CA PRO A 41 2.29 18.78 1.84
C PRO A 41 0.93 18.07 1.87
N ILE A 42 0.45 17.61 0.71
CA ILE A 42 -0.79 16.84 0.62
C ILE A 42 -0.70 15.48 1.33
N LEU A 43 0.47 14.83 1.27
CA LEU A 43 0.70 13.54 1.91
C LEU A 43 0.83 13.68 3.43
N VAL A 44 1.42 14.78 3.92
CA VAL A 44 1.41 15.13 5.35
C VAL A 44 -0.03 15.29 5.86
N ARG A 45 -0.90 15.91 5.07
CA ARG A 45 -2.33 16.01 5.42
C ARG A 45 -3.01 14.64 5.48
N ILE A 46 -2.73 13.75 4.53
CA ILE A 46 -3.26 12.38 4.55
C ILE A 46 -2.76 11.62 5.78
N LEU A 47 -1.47 11.71 6.13
CA LEU A 47 -0.94 11.11 7.37
C LEU A 47 -1.65 11.64 8.61
N LYS A 48 -1.90 12.95 8.68
CA LYS A 48 -2.63 13.55 9.80
C LYS A 48 -4.06 13.00 9.92
N GLU A 49 -4.76 12.78 8.81
CA GLU A 49 -6.08 12.15 8.82
C GLU A 49 -5.99 10.66 9.21
N ALA A 50 -4.97 9.94 8.72
CA ALA A 50 -4.72 8.55 9.08
C ALA A 50 -4.46 8.37 10.59
N ASN A 51 -3.68 9.28 11.19
CA ASN A 51 -3.32 9.23 12.61
C ASN A 51 -4.54 9.34 13.54
N LYS A 52 -5.69 9.86 13.07
CA LYS A 52 -6.94 9.89 13.85
C LYS A 52 -7.52 8.49 14.12
N PHE A 53 -7.11 7.49 13.34
CA PHE A 53 -7.54 6.09 13.51
C PHE A 53 -6.64 5.29 14.47
N LEU A 54 -5.53 5.87 14.91
CA LEU A 54 -4.65 5.28 15.90
C LEU A 54 -5.03 5.75 17.30
N LYS A 55 -4.91 4.85 18.29
CA LYS A 55 -5.00 5.23 19.70
C LYS A 55 -3.68 5.86 20.17
N ASP A 56 -2.58 5.34 19.66
CA ASP A 56 -1.20 5.66 20.00
C ASP A 56 -0.29 5.54 18.78
N GLY A 57 0.84 6.26 18.81
CA GLY A 57 1.79 6.30 17.70
C GLY A 57 1.38 7.21 16.55
N SER A 58 2.13 7.13 15.45
CA SER A 58 1.88 7.90 14.24
C SER A 58 2.43 7.18 13.01
N PHE A 59 1.72 7.28 11.90
CA PHE A 59 2.23 6.88 10.59
C PHE A 59 3.34 7.84 10.13
N ASN A 60 4.42 7.26 9.62
CA ASN A 60 5.61 7.97 9.11
C ASN A 60 5.87 7.68 7.61
N TYR A 61 4.98 6.92 6.98
CA TYR A 61 5.19 6.34 5.66
C TYR A 61 3.88 6.23 4.87
N ILE A 62 3.93 6.48 3.56
CA ILE A 62 2.84 6.28 2.60
C ILE A 62 3.35 5.53 1.38
N LEU A 63 2.68 4.42 1.06
CA LEU A 63 2.78 3.77 -0.24
C LEU A 63 1.60 4.15 -1.14
N ILE A 64 1.89 4.80 -2.28
CA ILE A 64 0.88 5.15 -3.27
C ILE A 64 0.83 4.08 -4.35
N ASN A 65 -0.35 3.49 -4.54
CA ASN A 65 -0.65 2.61 -5.67
C ASN A 65 -1.62 3.32 -6.62
N ARG A 66 -1.17 3.60 -7.86
CA ARG A 66 -2.02 4.16 -8.92
C ARG A 66 -2.33 3.09 -9.95
N TYR A 67 -3.60 2.70 -10.00
CA TYR A 67 -4.18 1.84 -11.02
C TYR A 67 -4.74 2.71 -12.14
N LYS A 68 -4.22 2.58 -13.37
CA LYS A 68 -4.65 3.36 -14.52
C LYS A 68 -6.10 3.05 -14.90
N ASP A 69 -6.45 1.76 -14.88
CA ASP A 69 -7.73 1.21 -15.30
C ASP A 69 -8.00 -0.14 -14.61
N GLY A 70 -9.03 -0.86 -15.06
CA GLY A 70 -9.42 -2.17 -14.50
C GLY A 70 -8.43 -3.31 -14.76
N GLN A 71 -7.48 -3.14 -15.69
CA GLN A 71 -6.48 -4.16 -16.02
C GLN A 71 -5.30 -4.16 -15.04
N ASP A 72 -4.98 -2.99 -14.49
CA ASP A 72 -3.98 -2.83 -13.43
C ASP A 72 -4.44 -3.53 -12.16
N LYS A 73 -3.56 -4.33 -11.52
CA LYS A 73 -3.92 -5.11 -10.33
C LYS A 73 -2.72 -5.38 -9.42
N ILE A 74 -3.02 -5.85 -8.21
CA ILE A 74 -2.03 -6.40 -7.28
C ILE A 74 -2.41 -7.85 -7.00
N GLY A 75 -1.43 -8.76 -7.06
CA GLY A 75 -1.65 -10.17 -6.72
C GLY A 75 -1.94 -10.34 -5.22
N SER A 76 -2.46 -11.49 -4.83
CA SER A 76 -2.59 -11.83 -3.41
C SER A 76 -1.23 -11.73 -2.72
N HIS A 77 -1.15 -10.97 -1.64
CA HIS A 77 0.06 -10.79 -0.83
C HIS A 77 -0.35 -10.50 0.62
N ARG A 78 0.66 -10.42 1.49
CA ARG A 78 0.55 -9.89 2.84
C ARG A 78 1.57 -8.76 2.95
N ASP A 79 1.20 -7.68 3.61
CA ASP A 79 2.15 -6.66 4.05
C ASP A 79 2.83 -7.24 5.31
N ASN A 80 4.03 -7.77 5.14
CA ASN A 80 4.81 -8.46 6.18
C ASN A 80 6.31 -8.27 6.02
N GLU A 81 6.68 -7.11 5.49
CA GLU A 81 8.04 -6.68 5.32
C GLU A 81 8.75 -6.56 6.68
N THR A 82 10.02 -6.95 6.73
CA THR A 82 10.79 -7.03 7.99
C THR A 82 11.05 -5.67 8.64
N ASP A 83 10.92 -4.59 7.89
CA ASP A 83 11.07 -3.20 8.34
C ASP A 83 9.75 -2.58 8.85
N MET A 84 8.65 -3.34 8.86
CA MET A 84 7.39 -2.92 9.46
C MET A 84 7.27 -3.39 10.91
N ASP A 85 6.73 -2.54 11.80
CA ASP A 85 6.31 -2.97 13.12
C ASP A 85 5.16 -3.99 12.96
N PRO A 86 5.30 -5.24 13.42
CA PRO A 86 4.31 -6.29 13.23
C PRO A 86 2.96 -6.00 13.92
N ASN A 87 2.92 -5.06 14.87
CA ASN A 87 1.72 -4.63 15.55
C ASN A 87 1.13 -3.33 14.97
N SER A 88 1.79 -2.73 13.98
CA SER A 88 1.27 -1.53 13.33
C SER A 88 0.00 -1.83 12.53
N SER A 89 -0.96 -0.91 12.61
CA SER A 89 -2.13 -0.94 11.73
C SER A 89 -1.78 -0.42 10.35
N ILE A 90 -2.61 -0.70 9.35
CA ILE A 90 -2.52 -0.10 8.02
C ILE A 90 -3.84 0.61 7.75
N VAL A 91 -3.77 1.88 7.36
CA VAL A 91 -4.95 2.68 6.95
C VAL A 91 -4.88 2.93 5.45
N THR A 92 -5.92 2.54 4.73
CA THR A 92 -6.01 2.68 3.28
C THR A 92 -7.01 3.77 2.89
N PHE A 93 -6.51 4.81 2.23
CA PHE A 93 -7.35 5.82 1.57
C PHE A 93 -7.49 5.50 0.08
N SER A 94 -8.72 5.52 -0.44
CA SER A 94 -9.01 5.26 -1.86
C SER A 94 -9.64 6.46 -2.54
N PHE A 95 -9.14 6.81 -3.73
CA PHE A 95 -9.61 7.94 -4.53
C PHE A 95 -9.80 7.53 -5.99
N GLY A 96 -10.82 8.10 -6.64
CA GLY A 96 -11.14 7.82 -8.04
C GLY A 96 -12.09 6.64 -8.23
N ALA A 97 -11.85 5.85 -9.28
CA ALA A 97 -12.74 4.75 -9.67
C ALA A 97 -12.82 3.66 -8.59
N GLU A 98 -14.04 3.12 -8.36
CA GLU A 98 -14.27 2.06 -7.40
C GLU A 98 -13.48 0.79 -7.77
N ARG A 99 -12.84 0.17 -6.76
CA ARG A 99 -12.14 -1.12 -6.91
C ARG A 99 -12.44 -2.04 -5.74
N THR A 100 -12.36 -3.34 -5.96
CA THR A 100 -12.63 -4.34 -4.91
C THR A 100 -11.34 -4.78 -4.24
N MET A 101 -11.23 -4.56 -2.94
CA MET A 101 -10.22 -5.21 -2.09
C MET A 101 -10.73 -6.59 -1.68
N ILE A 102 -9.90 -7.62 -1.85
CA ILE A 102 -10.28 -9.02 -1.60
C ILE A 102 -9.37 -9.60 -0.53
N PHE A 103 -9.93 -9.90 0.63
CA PHE A 103 -9.25 -10.61 1.72
C PHE A 103 -9.45 -12.11 1.56
N LYS A 104 -8.35 -12.87 1.69
CA LYS A 104 -8.34 -14.33 1.58
C LYS A 104 -7.61 -14.93 2.76
N ARG A 105 -8.17 -15.99 3.34
CA ARG A 105 -7.54 -16.82 4.36
C ARG A 105 -7.76 -18.27 3.98
N SER A 106 -6.74 -19.12 4.15
CA SER A 106 -6.86 -20.55 3.85
C SER A 106 -8.00 -21.17 4.65
N ASN A 107 -8.81 -22.03 4.03
CA ASN A 107 -9.99 -22.68 4.60
C ASN A 107 -11.17 -21.74 4.95
N PHE A 108 -11.17 -20.49 4.47
CA PHE A 108 -12.28 -19.56 4.63
C PHE A 108 -12.71 -18.95 3.30
N ASN A 109 -13.98 -18.55 3.22
CA ASN A 109 -14.50 -17.78 2.09
C ASN A 109 -13.83 -16.40 2.02
N SER A 110 -13.60 -15.91 0.81
CA SER A 110 -13.03 -14.58 0.60
C SER A 110 -14.02 -13.49 1.00
N VAL A 111 -13.53 -12.45 1.67
CA VAL A 111 -14.30 -11.23 1.95
C VAL A 111 -13.96 -10.18 0.89
N LYS A 112 -14.97 -9.56 0.30
CA LYS A 112 -14.83 -8.54 -0.75
C LYS A 112 -15.33 -7.19 -0.23
N ILE A 113 -14.48 -6.18 -0.28
CA ILE A 113 -14.78 -4.83 0.19
C ILE A 113 -14.66 -3.86 -0.98
N PRO A 114 -15.75 -3.20 -1.43
CA PRO A 114 -15.67 -2.17 -2.43
C PRO A 114 -15.04 -0.90 -1.84
N LEU A 115 -13.95 -0.45 -2.45
CA LEU A 115 -13.26 0.80 -2.14
C LEU A 115 -13.77 1.89 -3.07
N LYS A 116 -14.78 2.63 -2.61
CA LYS A 116 -15.36 3.78 -3.31
C LYS A 116 -14.44 4.99 -3.21
N ASN A 117 -14.66 5.99 -4.07
CA ASN A 117 -14.00 7.28 -3.95
C ASN A 117 -14.18 7.87 -2.54
N GLY A 118 -13.08 8.30 -1.91
CA GLY A 118 -13.07 8.85 -0.57
C GLY A 118 -13.19 7.82 0.56
N ARG A 119 -13.23 6.52 0.25
CA ARG A 119 -13.31 5.49 1.29
C ARG A 119 -12.00 5.39 2.06
N VAL A 120 -12.12 5.28 3.38
CA VAL A 120 -11.07 4.87 4.29
C VAL A 120 -11.38 3.46 4.77
N PHE A 121 -10.39 2.58 4.71
CA PHE A 121 -10.43 1.23 5.27
C PHE A 121 -9.32 1.08 6.30
#